data_AF-A0A916SBN2-F1
#
_entry.id   AF-A0A916SBN2-F1
#
_cell.length_a   1.000
_cell.length_b   1.000
_cell.length_c   1.000
_cell.angle_alpha   90.00
_cell.angle_beta   90.00
_cell.angle_gamma   90.00
#
_symmetry.space_group_name_H-M   'P 1'
#
loop_
_entity.id
_entity.type
_entity.pdbx_description
1 polymer ?
#
loop_
_entity_poly.entity_id
_entity_poly.type
_entity_poly.pdbx_seq_one_letter_code
_entity_poly.pdbx_strand_id
1 'polypeptide(L)'
;MKLSTRLVMFSAVVTVAIILVFSFTGKEILSKEEILVSQHSLKDLQQQEWDKDTKDLKVLQDIEEQKRKEKKERQRLEEEKREQERIAKEKEEQERLAKEAEKRRIAEAEAEAEAKVKEEEQKTVVQKKQENNSKPKASVTEDKKEKVATKPKQNAKGYPGVSAYEREVVRLTNIERVNNGLPELKIDAKLSEVAWYKSKDMVDVGYFDHQSPTYGSPFDMMSQFGVSYTAAGENIAYGYSTPEAVVNGWMNSPGHRANILNEKFTHIGVGHVSQGHYATQMFIKK
;
A
#
# COMPACT_ATOMS: atom_id res chain seq x y z
N MET A 1 -23.46 -19.66 -40.10
CA MET A 1 -24.20 -20.18 -41.28
C MET A 1 -25.52 -20.93 -40.97
N LYS A 2 -26.03 -20.99 -39.73
CA LYS A 2 -27.29 -21.73 -39.42
C LYS A 2 -28.54 -20.86 -39.15
N LEU A 3 -28.45 -19.52 -39.19
CA LEU A 3 -29.60 -18.62 -38.95
C LEU A 3 -30.43 -18.32 -40.21
N SER A 4 -29.88 -18.49 -41.42
CA SER A 4 -30.55 -18.05 -42.67
C SER A 4 -31.73 -18.94 -43.09
N THR A 5 -31.72 -20.22 -42.73
CA THR A 5 -32.71 -21.19 -43.23
C THR A 5 -34.04 -21.17 -42.45
N ARG A 6 -34.04 -20.73 -41.19
CA ARG A 6 -35.26 -20.62 -40.38
C ARG A 6 -36.11 -19.39 -40.73
N LEU A 7 -35.46 -18.33 -41.23
CA LEU A 7 -36.10 -17.04 -41.54
C LEU A 7 -36.93 -17.08 -42.83
N VAL A 8 -36.51 -17.84 -43.84
CA VAL A 8 -37.23 -17.97 -45.12
C VAL A 8 -38.43 -18.92 -45.00
N MET A 9 -38.34 -19.93 -44.13
CA MET A 9 -39.40 -20.93 -43.97
C MET A 9 -40.61 -20.42 -43.16
N PHE A 10 -40.43 -19.45 -42.25
CA PHE A 10 -41.54 -18.90 -41.46
C PHE A 10 -42.40 -17.88 -42.23
N SER A 11 -41.79 -17.11 -43.15
CA SER A 11 -42.53 -16.16 -44.00
C SER A 11 -43.46 -16.87 -45.00
N ALA A 12 -43.04 -18.00 -45.56
CA ALA A 12 -43.86 -18.74 -46.53
C ALA A 12 -45.08 -19.43 -45.90
N VAL A 13 -44.98 -19.91 -44.65
CA VAL A 13 -46.07 -20.63 -43.96
C VAL A 13 -47.23 -19.69 -43.60
N VAL A 14 -46.94 -18.44 -43.23
CA VAL A 14 -47.97 -17.44 -42.87
C VAL A 14 -48.71 -16.91 -44.10
N THR A 15 -48.03 -16.76 -45.25
CA THR A 15 -48.69 -16.29 -46.49
C THR A 15 -49.60 -17.37 -47.11
N VAL A 16 -49.24 -18.65 -47.00
CA VAL A 16 -50.05 -19.76 -47.54
C VAL A 16 -51.29 -20.03 -46.67
N ALA A 17 -51.22 -19.85 -45.35
CA ALA A 17 -52.37 -20.01 -44.45
C ALA A 17 -53.47 -18.96 -44.71
N ILE A 18 -53.10 -17.73 -45.06
CA ILE A 18 -54.06 -16.65 -45.36
C ILE A 18 -54.77 -16.89 -46.71
N ILE A 19 -54.09 -17.48 -47.70
CA ILE A 19 -54.68 -17.79 -49.01
C ILE A 19 -55.60 -19.02 -48.95
N LEU A 20 -55.30 -20.02 -48.11
CA LEU A 20 -56.13 -21.22 -47.97
C LEU A 20 -57.44 -21.00 -47.20
N VAL A 21 -57.49 -20.05 -46.26
CA VAL A 21 -58.75 -19.65 -45.60
C VAL A 21 -59.71 -18.95 -46.56
N PHE A 22 -59.20 -18.30 -47.62
CA PHE A 22 -60.01 -17.58 -48.61
C PHE A 22 -60.70 -18.48 -49.65
N SER A 23 -60.37 -19.78 -49.73
CA SER A 23 -60.89 -20.68 -50.78
C SER A 23 -61.97 -21.66 -50.33
N PHE A 24 -62.36 -21.71 -49.03
CA PHE A 24 -63.27 -22.76 -48.55
C PHE A 24 -64.53 -22.31 -47.80
N THR A 25 -64.72 -21.03 -47.49
CA THR A 25 -66.00 -20.56 -46.93
C THR A 25 -66.38 -19.23 -47.54
N GLY A 26 -67.28 -19.25 -48.52
CA GLY A 26 -67.95 -18.06 -49.01
C GLY A 26 -68.85 -17.48 -47.92
N LYS A 27 -68.31 -16.60 -47.07
CA LYS A 27 -69.08 -15.66 -46.26
C LYS A 27 -68.18 -14.58 -45.65
N GLU A 28 -68.66 -13.35 -45.81
CA GLU A 28 -68.27 -12.08 -45.19
C GLU A 28 -66.89 -11.49 -45.53
N ILE A 29 -66.95 -10.37 -46.26
CA ILE A 29 -65.85 -9.43 -46.48
C ILE A 29 -65.61 -8.74 -45.14
N LEU A 30 -64.56 -9.13 -44.42
CA LEU A 30 -64.04 -8.36 -43.29
C LEU A 30 -63.76 -6.94 -43.76
N SER A 31 -64.22 -5.96 -42.97
CA SER A 31 -64.13 -4.55 -43.31
C SER A 31 -62.66 -4.11 -43.43
N LYS A 32 -62.38 -3.08 -44.24
CA LYS A 32 -61.00 -2.56 -44.42
C LYS A 32 -60.32 -2.17 -43.11
N GLU A 33 -61.08 -1.88 -42.06
CA GLU A 33 -60.57 -1.55 -40.73
C GLU A 33 -60.01 -2.78 -39.99
N GLU A 34 -60.63 -3.95 -40.11
CA GLU A 34 -60.16 -5.18 -39.43
C GLU A 34 -58.84 -5.71 -40.03
N ILE A 35 -58.64 -5.56 -41.34
CA ILE A 35 -57.39 -5.95 -42.02
C ILE A 35 -56.24 -5.01 -41.64
N LEU A 36 -56.50 -3.70 -41.45
CA LEU A 36 -55.48 -2.73 -41.06
C LEU A 36 -55.05 -2.91 -39.59
N VAL A 37 -56.00 -3.21 -38.70
CA VAL A 37 -55.74 -3.55 -37.28
C VAL A 37 -54.91 -4.83 -37.17
N SER A 38 -55.18 -5.84 -38.01
CA SER A 38 -54.39 -7.08 -38.06
C SER A 38 -52.94 -6.85 -38.48
N GLN A 39 -52.65 -5.96 -39.43
CA GLN A 39 -51.27 -5.66 -39.84
C GLN A 39 -50.48 -4.80 -38.84
N HIS A 40 -51.14 -3.87 -38.13
CA HIS A 40 -50.49 -3.14 -37.03
C HIS A 40 -50.12 -4.09 -35.89
N SER A 41 -51.07 -4.94 -35.48
CA SER A 41 -50.85 -5.93 -34.42
C SER A 41 -49.69 -6.88 -34.72
N LEU A 42 -49.54 -7.33 -35.98
CA LEU A 42 -48.44 -8.21 -36.37
C LEU A 42 -47.07 -7.50 -36.35
N LYS A 43 -47.02 -6.22 -36.74
CA LYS A 43 -45.78 -5.43 -36.65
C LYS A 43 -45.37 -5.16 -35.21
N ASP A 44 -46.35 -4.89 -34.34
CA ASP A 44 -46.10 -4.65 -32.91
C ASP A 44 -45.61 -5.92 -32.20
N LEU A 45 -46.17 -7.08 -32.54
CA LEU A 45 -45.70 -8.38 -32.05
C LEU A 45 -44.29 -8.71 -32.55
N GLN A 46 -44.02 -8.46 -33.83
CA GLN A 46 -42.71 -8.70 -34.41
C GLN A 46 -41.64 -7.76 -33.82
N GLN A 47 -42.00 -6.52 -33.48
CA GLN A 47 -41.12 -5.58 -32.78
C GLN A 47 -40.86 -6.00 -31.33
N GLN A 48 -41.89 -6.48 -30.62
CA GLN A 48 -41.73 -7.00 -29.24
C GLN A 48 -40.81 -8.22 -29.16
N GLU A 49 -40.88 -9.13 -30.14
CA GLU A 49 -39.98 -10.29 -30.22
C GLU A 49 -38.53 -9.83 -30.46
N TRP A 50 -38.32 -8.86 -31.37
CA TRP A 50 -37.01 -8.27 -31.68
C TRP A 50 -36.38 -7.55 -30.47
N ASP A 51 -37.18 -6.83 -29.69
CA ASP A 51 -36.74 -6.12 -28.50
C ASP A 51 -36.38 -7.07 -27.34
N LYS A 52 -36.98 -8.27 -27.29
CA LYS A 52 -36.58 -9.34 -26.36
C LYS A 52 -35.24 -9.95 -26.74
N ASP A 53 -35.09 -10.36 -28.01
CA ASP A 53 -33.87 -11.00 -28.50
C ASP A 53 -32.63 -10.08 -28.35
N THR A 54 -32.81 -8.77 -28.54
CA THR A 54 -31.72 -7.79 -28.37
C THR A 54 -31.36 -7.54 -26.90
N LYS A 55 -32.33 -7.58 -25.98
CA LYS A 55 -32.07 -7.51 -24.53
C LYS A 55 -31.31 -8.75 -24.06
N ASP A 56 -31.71 -9.93 -24.50
CA ASP A 56 -31.06 -11.19 -24.11
C ASP A 56 -29.62 -11.26 -24.62
N LEU A 57 -29.35 -10.73 -25.82
CA LEU A 57 -27.99 -10.63 -26.35
C LEU A 57 -27.10 -9.67 -25.53
N LYS A 58 -27.65 -8.54 -25.09
CA LYS A 58 -26.92 -7.58 -24.26
C LYS A 58 -26.57 -8.14 -22.89
N VAL A 59 -27.51 -8.87 -22.27
CA VAL A 59 -27.27 -9.58 -21.00
C VAL A 59 -26.13 -10.59 -21.13
N LEU A 60 -26.06 -11.33 -22.24
CA LEU A 60 -24.97 -12.29 -22.49
C LEU A 60 -23.61 -11.60 -22.65
N GLN A 61 -23.54 -10.47 -23.35
CA GLN A 61 -22.32 -9.67 -23.49
C GLN A 61 -21.84 -9.13 -22.14
N ASP A 62 -22.76 -8.63 -21.31
CA ASP A 62 -22.47 -8.12 -19.98
C ASP A 62 -21.92 -9.24 -19.06
N ILE A 63 -22.48 -10.45 -19.13
CA ILE A 63 -22.00 -11.63 -18.41
C ILE A 63 -20.57 -12.01 -18.85
N GLU A 64 -20.30 -11.98 -20.16
CA GLU A 64 -18.97 -12.30 -20.69
C GLU A 64 -17.93 -11.27 -20.28
N GLU A 65 -18.30 -9.99 -20.25
CA GLU A 65 -17.45 -8.91 -19.77
C GLU A 65 -17.19 -9.05 -18.26
N GLN A 66 -18.20 -9.37 -17.46
CA GLN A 66 -18.04 -9.65 -16.03
C GLN A 66 -17.08 -10.83 -15.80
N LYS A 67 -17.26 -11.95 -16.49
CA LYS A 67 -16.35 -13.10 -16.41
C LYS A 67 -14.92 -12.73 -16.77
N ARG A 68 -14.73 -11.84 -17.75
CA ARG A 68 -13.40 -11.34 -18.15
C ARG A 68 -12.79 -10.45 -17.06
N LYS A 69 -13.57 -9.57 -16.43
CA LYS A 69 -13.14 -8.73 -15.31
C LYS A 69 -12.74 -9.58 -14.11
N GLU A 70 -13.58 -10.52 -13.71
CA GLU A 70 -13.27 -11.46 -12.61
C GLU A 70 -12.03 -12.30 -12.89
N LYS A 71 -11.83 -12.76 -14.14
CA LYS A 71 -10.62 -13.52 -14.50
C LYS A 71 -9.36 -12.67 -14.33
N LYS A 72 -9.39 -11.40 -14.76
CA LYS A 72 -8.26 -10.48 -14.56
C LYS A 72 -8.00 -10.19 -13.09
N GLU A 73 -9.05 -10.01 -12.31
CA GLU A 73 -8.94 -9.78 -10.87
C GLU A 73 -8.36 -10.99 -10.14
N ARG A 74 -8.81 -12.21 -10.47
CA ARG A 74 -8.21 -13.45 -9.95
C ARG A 74 -6.73 -13.56 -10.28
N GLN A 75 -6.33 -13.22 -11.50
CA GLN A 75 -4.92 -13.23 -11.90
C GLN A 75 -4.10 -12.22 -11.10
N ARG A 76 -4.62 -11.00 -10.91
CA ARG A 76 -3.96 -9.97 -10.10
C ARG A 76 -3.78 -10.42 -8.65
N LEU A 77 -4.82 -10.99 -8.05
CA LEU A 77 -4.74 -11.50 -6.67
C LEU A 77 -3.75 -12.66 -6.53
N GLU A 78 -3.65 -13.52 -7.54
CA GLU A 78 -2.68 -14.63 -7.53
C GLU A 78 -1.23 -14.12 -7.66
N GLU A 79 -1.00 -13.11 -8.50
CA GLU A 79 0.30 -12.45 -8.64
C GLU A 79 0.70 -11.72 -7.35
N GLU A 80 -0.23 -11.00 -6.73
CA GLU A 80 -0.03 -10.33 -5.45
C GLU A 80 0.29 -11.34 -4.34
N LYS A 81 -0.42 -12.48 -4.29
CA LYS A 81 -0.13 -13.55 -3.33
C LYS A 81 1.27 -14.12 -3.53
N ARG A 82 1.70 -14.37 -4.77
CA ARG A 82 3.05 -14.87 -5.07
C ARG A 82 4.13 -13.88 -4.63
N GLU A 83 3.87 -12.59 -4.83
CA GLU A 83 4.79 -11.54 -4.40
C GLU A 83 4.87 -11.45 -2.86
N GLN A 84 3.75 -11.55 -2.16
CA GLN A 84 3.74 -11.61 -0.70
C GLN A 84 4.50 -12.83 -0.17
N GLU A 85 4.35 -14.00 -0.80
CA GLU A 85 5.12 -15.19 -0.46
C GLU A 85 6.63 -15.01 -0.71
N ARG A 86 7.02 -14.31 -1.78
CA ARG A 86 8.42 -13.96 -2.05
C ARG A 86 8.99 -13.06 -0.96
N ILE A 87 8.29 -11.99 -0.61
CA ILE A 87 8.68 -11.05 0.44
C ILE A 87 8.80 -11.76 1.79
N ALA A 88 7.87 -12.66 2.12
CA ALA A 88 7.92 -13.42 3.36
C ALA A 88 9.17 -14.30 3.44
N LYS A 89 9.53 -14.99 2.35
CA LYS A 89 10.76 -15.81 2.28
C LYS A 89 12.02 -14.96 2.40
N GLU A 90 12.08 -13.81 1.75
CA GLU A 90 13.22 -12.89 1.86
C GLU A 90 13.37 -12.37 3.29
N LYS A 91 12.26 -12.05 3.96
CA LYS A 91 12.29 -11.62 5.36
C LYS A 91 12.80 -12.72 6.29
N GLU A 92 12.35 -13.96 6.11
CA GLU A 92 12.82 -15.11 6.88
C GLU A 92 14.33 -15.34 6.67
N GLU A 93 14.81 -15.21 5.43
CA GLU A 93 16.24 -15.30 5.13
C GLU A 93 17.05 -14.17 5.77
N GLN A 94 16.57 -12.93 5.72
CA GLN A 94 17.20 -11.80 6.38
C GLN A 94 17.25 -11.98 7.90
N GLU A 95 16.19 -12.50 8.51
CA GLU A 95 16.17 -12.79 9.95
C GLU A 95 17.17 -13.89 10.31
N ARG A 96 17.28 -14.94 9.47
CA ARG A 96 18.29 -15.99 9.65
C ARG A 96 19.70 -15.43 9.57
N LEU A 97 19.99 -14.58 8.58
CA LEU A 97 21.29 -13.94 8.41
C LEU A 97 21.61 -12.99 9.58
N ALA A 98 20.62 -12.24 10.08
CA ALA A 98 20.77 -11.38 11.25
C ALA A 98 21.09 -12.20 12.51
N LYS A 99 20.39 -13.33 12.73
CA LYS A 99 20.68 -14.24 13.84
C LYS A 99 22.07 -14.86 13.74
N GLU A 100 22.51 -15.23 12.53
CA GLU A 100 23.85 -15.76 12.31
C GLU A 100 24.93 -14.68 12.52
N ALA A 101 24.70 -13.46 12.06
CA ALA A 101 25.60 -12.33 12.28
C ALA A 101 25.74 -12.00 13.77
N GLU A 102 24.63 -11.98 14.51
CA GLU A 102 24.66 -11.75 15.96
C GLU A 102 25.42 -12.86 16.69
N LYS A 103 25.19 -14.12 16.31
CA LYS A 103 25.95 -15.26 16.86
C LYS A 103 27.46 -15.11 16.59
N ARG A 104 27.85 -14.63 15.41
CA ARG A 104 29.27 -14.37 15.07
C ARG A 104 29.85 -13.22 15.91
N ARG A 105 29.09 -12.13 16.11
CA ARG A 105 29.53 -11.01 16.96
C ARG A 105 29.75 -11.42 18.41
N ILE A 106 28.86 -12.26 18.95
CA ILE A 106 29.02 -12.79 20.31
C ILE A 106 30.28 -13.66 20.39
N ALA A 107 30.47 -14.58 19.44
CA ALA A 107 31.66 -15.45 19.42
C ALA A 107 32.97 -14.65 19.27
N GLU A 108 32.97 -13.58 18.48
CA GLU A 108 34.13 -12.70 18.32
C GLU A 108 34.41 -11.90 19.59
N ALA A 109 33.37 -11.38 20.25
CA ALA A 109 33.50 -10.70 21.54
C ALA A 109 34.00 -11.63 22.66
N GLU A 110 33.54 -12.89 22.70
CA GLU A 110 34.02 -13.91 23.63
C GLU A 110 35.49 -14.25 23.36
N ALA A 111 35.89 -14.42 22.09
CA ALA A 111 37.28 -14.67 21.73
C ALA A 111 38.21 -13.49 22.07
N GLU A 112 37.75 -12.25 21.88
CA GLU A 112 38.49 -11.05 22.25
C GLU A 112 38.61 -10.90 23.77
N ALA A 113 37.55 -11.25 24.52
CA ALA A 113 37.58 -11.28 25.98
C ALA A 113 38.57 -12.34 26.50
N GLU A 114 38.57 -13.55 25.93
CA GLU A 114 39.55 -14.59 26.27
C GLU A 114 41.00 -14.18 25.94
N ALA A 115 41.20 -13.48 24.82
CA ALA A 115 42.52 -12.96 24.45
C ALA A 115 43.02 -11.89 25.45
N LYS A 116 42.14 -10.99 25.91
CA LYS A 116 42.45 -9.97 26.92
C LYS A 116 42.78 -10.58 28.29
N VAL A 117 42.07 -11.62 28.70
CA VAL A 117 42.36 -12.36 29.95
C VAL A 117 43.75 -13.01 29.88
N LYS A 118 44.11 -13.62 28.75
CA LYS A 118 45.46 -14.20 28.53
C LYS A 118 46.57 -13.14 28.50
N GLU A 119 46.28 -11.93 28.01
CA GLU A 119 47.22 -10.80 28.01
C GLU A 119 47.40 -10.18 29.42
N GLU A 120 46.34 -10.13 30.23
CA GLU A 120 46.40 -9.72 31.64
C GLU A 120 47.10 -10.76 32.54
N GLU A 121 46.94 -12.06 32.28
CA GLU A 121 47.69 -13.14 32.95
C GLU A 121 49.19 -13.06 32.64
N GLN A 122 49.57 -12.62 31.43
CA GLN A 122 50.99 -12.38 31.10
C GLN A 122 51.54 -11.08 31.72
N LYS A 123 50.72 -10.04 31.92
CA LYS A 123 51.13 -8.79 32.60
C LYS A 123 51.25 -8.96 34.13
N THR A 124 50.44 -9.83 34.74
CA THR A 124 50.51 -10.12 36.18
C THR A 124 51.74 -10.94 36.61
N VAL A 125 52.34 -11.72 35.71
CA VAL A 125 53.64 -12.39 35.97
C VAL A 125 54.80 -11.40 36.01
N VAL A 126 54.72 -10.27 35.28
CA VAL A 126 55.78 -9.25 35.24
C VAL A 126 55.68 -8.26 36.41
N GLN A 127 54.48 -8.00 36.95
CA GLN A 127 54.29 -7.01 38.02
C GLN A 127 54.58 -7.49 39.46
N LYS A 128 54.91 -8.78 39.69
CA LYS A 128 55.23 -9.29 41.04
C LYS A 128 56.65 -8.96 41.54
N LYS A 129 57.37 -8.01 40.92
CA LYS A 129 58.73 -7.62 41.34
C LYS A 129 58.89 -6.20 41.91
N GLN A 130 57.85 -5.37 42.03
CA GLN A 130 58.05 -4.04 42.64
C GLN A 130 56.90 -3.65 43.57
N GLU A 131 57.09 -4.00 44.84
CA GLU A 131 56.44 -3.37 45.99
C GLU A 131 57.07 -2.00 46.29
N ASN A 132 56.19 -1.06 46.68
CA ASN A 132 56.33 0.00 47.70
C ASN A 132 56.16 1.43 47.19
N ASN A 133 55.05 2.07 47.58
CA ASN A 133 54.99 3.03 48.70
C ASN A 133 53.83 4.06 48.56
N SER A 134 53.30 4.47 49.71
CA SER A 134 52.60 5.74 50.03
C SER A 134 51.08 5.88 49.79
N LYS A 135 50.42 6.35 50.86
CA LYS A 135 49.00 6.69 51.10
C LYS A 135 48.69 8.16 50.67
N PRO A 136 47.50 8.76 50.94
CA PRO A 136 46.41 9.05 50.00
C PRO A 136 46.12 10.57 49.81
N LYS A 137 45.45 11.00 48.72
CA LYS A 137 44.63 12.24 48.75
C LYS A 137 43.59 12.36 47.62
N ALA A 138 42.51 13.04 47.99
CA ALA A 138 41.23 13.25 47.32
C ALA A 138 41.22 14.18 46.09
N SER A 139 40.06 14.19 45.40
CA SER A 139 39.30 15.35 44.87
C SER A 139 38.96 15.27 43.37
N VAL A 140 37.66 15.10 43.03
CA VAL A 140 36.76 16.02 42.25
C VAL A 140 37.13 16.14 40.75
N THR A 141 36.26 16.00 39.73
CA THR A 141 34.95 16.64 39.45
C THR A 141 34.28 15.95 38.25
N GLU A 142 32.96 16.12 38.15
CA GLU A 142 32.14 16.02 36.94
C GLU A 142 32.76 16.76 35.74
N ASP A 143 32.49 16.29 34.50
CA ASP A 143 31.88 17.22 33.56
C ASP A 143 31.08 16.57 32.42
N LYS A 144 29.94 17.21 32.19
CA LYS A 144 28.88 16.97 31.22
C LYS A 144 29.28 17.73 29.96
N LYS A 145 29.13 17.16 28.75
CA LYS A 145 29.32 17.95 27.52
C LYS A 145 28.12 17.92 26.59
N GLU A 146 27.79 19.15 26.25
CA GLU A 146 26.56 19.71 25.74
C GLU A 146 26.52 19.70 24.19
N LYS A 147 25.29 19.68 23.71
CA LYS A 147 24.83 19.57 22.33
C LYS A 147 25.00 20.92 21.63
N VAL A 148 25.83 20.99 20.59
CA VAL A 148 25.88 22.17 19.69
C VAL A 148 24.99 21.90 18.49
N ALA A 149 23.81 22.51 18.48
CA ALA A 149 22.93 22.55 17.32
C ALA A 149 23.49 23.53 16.28
N THR A 150 23.97 22.99 15.16
CA THR A 150 24.21 23.78 13.94
C THR A 150 23.09 23.48 12.95
N LYS A 151 22.38 24.52 12.51
CA LYS A 151 21.40 24.42 11.40
C LYS A 151 22.12 23.88 10.16
N PRO A 152 21.68 22.77 9.52
CA PRO A 152 22.32 22.29 8.32
C PRO A 152 22.03 23.22 7.13
N LYS A 153 23.09 23.61 6.42
CA LYS A 153 23.04 24.31 5.14
C LYS A 153 22.30 23.46 4.11
N GLN A 154 21.21 24.00 3.58
CA GLN A 154 20.48 23.47 2.43
C GLN A 154 21.40 23.43 1.21
N ASN A 155 21.65 22.24 0.67
CA ASN A 155 22.20 22.07 -0.67
C ASN A 155 21.37 21.05 -1.48
N ALA A 156 20.74 21.58 -2.54
CA ALA A 156 20.49 20.98 -3.85
C ALA A 156 19.49 19.82 -4.01
N LYS A 157 18.24 20.03 -3.59
CA LYS A 157 16.95 19.78 -4.29
C LYS A 157 15.85 19.86 -3.23
N GLY A 158 15.05 20.92 -3.27
CA GLY A 158 13.96 21.11 -2.32
C GLY A 158 12.87 20.03 -2.46
N TYR A 159 12.02 19.94 -1.45
CA TYR A 159 10.86 19.04 -1.44
C TYR A 159 10.03 19.18 -2.73
N PRO A 160 9.84 18.10 -3.52
CA PRO A 160 9.19 18.18 -4.83
C PRO A 160 7.66 18.27 -4.77
N GLY A 161 7.08 18.36 -3.57
CA GLY A 161 5.64 18.20 -3.36
C GLY A 161 5.23 16.73 -3.23
N VAL A 162 3.97 16.51 -2.84
CA VAL A 162 3.45 15.15 -2.63
C VAL A 162 3.41 14.41 -3.97
N SER A 163 4.10 13.29 -4.05
CA SER A 163 4.20 12.39 -5.19
C SER A 163 2.99 11.46 -5.34
N ALA A 164 2.92 10.74 -6.46
CA ALA A 164 1.89 9.73 -6.68
C ALA A 164 2.03 8.56 -5.68
N TYR A 165 3.26 8.14 -5.37
CA TYR A 165 3.55 7.11 -4.38
C TYR A 165 3.01 7.52 -3.00
N GLU A 166 3.34 8.74 -2.54
CA GLU A 166 2.92 9.24 -1.22
C GLU A 166 1.39 9.38 -1.13
N ARG A 167 0.73 9.85 -2.20
CA ARG A 167 -0.74 9.89 -2.26
C ARG A 167 -1.37 8.49 -2.15
N GLU A 168 -0.78 7.52 -2.82
CA GLU A 168 -1.29 6.15 -2.79
C GLU A 168 -1.11 5.50 -1.42
N VAL A 169 0.03 5.74 -0.75
CA VAL A 169 0.24 5.33 0.64
C VAL A 169 -0.82 5.93 1.57
N VAL A 170 -1.16 7.22 1.41
CA VAL A 170 -2.23 7.85 2.21
C VAL A 170 -3.59 7.22 1.91
N ARG A 171 -3.92 7.00 0.64
CA ARG A 171 -5.18 6.37 0.22
C ARG A 171 -5.35 4.98 0.84
N LEU A 172 -4.31 4.14 0.76
CA LEU A 172 -4.31 2.79 1.33
C LEU A 172 -4.37 2.82 2.87
N THR A 173 -3.65 3.75 3.51
CA THR A 173 -3.76 3.96 4.96
C THR A 173 -5.19 4.32 5.37
N ASN A 174 -5.87 5.17 4.58
CA ASN A 174 -7.25 5.54 4.84
C ASN A 174 -8.23 4.39 4.61
N ILE A 175 -7.97 3.49 3.66
CA ILE A 175 -8.74 2.23 3.53
C ILE A 175 -8.64 1.41 4.82
N GLU A 176 -7.43 1.22 5.36
CA GLU A 176 -7.25 0.49 6.61
C GLU A 176 -8.01 1.14 7.77
N ARG A 177 -8.01 2.47 7.84
CA ARG A 177 -8.75 3.22 8.86
C ARG A 177 -10.26 3.06 8.71
N VAL A 178 -10.79 3.22 7.50
CA VAL A 178 -12.23 3.07 7.21
C VAL A 178 -12.70 1.64 7.51
N ASN A 179 -11.90 0.62 7.15
CA ASN A 179 -12.19 -0.78 7.47
C ASN A 179 -12.26 -1.06 8.99
N ASN A 180 -11.62 -0.21 9.79
CA ASN A 180 -11.63 -0.27 11.26
C ASN A 180 -12.57 0.78 11.89
N GLY A 181 -13.49 1.37 11.11
CA GLY A 181 -14.50 2.31 11.61
C GLY A 181 -13.96 3.69 11.98
N LEU A 182 -12.76 4.05 11.52
CA LEU A 182 -12.11 5.32 11.82
C LEU A 182 -12.27 6.33 10.67
N PRO A 183 -12.32 7.64 10.99
CA PRO A 183 -12.32 8.67 9.97
C PRO A 183 -11.00 8.69 9.20
N GLU A 184 -11.09 9.05 7.93
CA GLU A 184 -9.94 9.28 7.07
C GLU A 184 -9.05 10.42 7.59
N LEU A 185 -7.75 10.24 7.43
CA LEU A 185 -6.75 11.27 7.71
C LEU A 185 -6.65 12.22 6.52
N LYS A 186 -6.55 13.52 6.82
CA LYS A 186 -6.34 14.56 5.81
C LYS A 186 -4.85 14.73 5.53
N ILE A 187 -4.47 14.81 4.25
CA ILE A 187 -3.08 15.13 3.88
C ILE A 187 -2.73 16.52 4.40
N ASP A 188 -1.63 16.60 5.14
CA ASP A 188 -0.98 17.86 5.48
C ASP A 188 0.31 17.99 4.65
N ALA A 189 0.32 18.98 3.76
CA ALA A 189 1.43 19.19 2.84
C ALA A 189 2.73 19.57 3.54
N LYS A 190 2.64 20.29 4.67
CA LYS A 190 3.82 20.69 5.46
C LYS A 190 4.37 19.49 6.20
N LEU A 191 3.51 18.65 6.78
CA LEU A 191 3.94 17.40 7.40
C LEU A 191 4.54 16.41 6.39
N SER A 192 4.02 16.38 5.17
CA SER A 192 4.58 15.58 4.08
C SER A 192 5.98 16.06 3.68
N GLU A 193 6.21 17.38 3.66
CA GLU A 193 7.56 17.94 3.51
C GLU A 193 8.51 17.45 4.60
N VAL A 194 8.09 17.48 5.88
CA VAL A 194 8.91 17.00 7.00
C VAL A 194 9.22 15.51 6.85
N ALA A 195 8.22 14.69 6.55
CA ALA A 195 8.39 13.26 6.34
C ALA A 195 9.34 12.96 5.17
N TRP A 196 9.29 13.76 4.10
CA TRP A 196 10.21 13.61 2.97
C TRP A 196 11.65 13.93 3.37
N TYR A 197 11.88 15.01 4.12
CA TYR A 197 13.21 15.32 4.65
C TYR A 197 13.69 14.24 5.63
N LYS A 198 12.81 13.61 6.41
CA LYS A 198 13.18 12.48 7.28
C LYS A 198 13.64 11.27 6.47
N SER A 199 12.89 10.90 5.43
CA SER A 199 13.30 9.82 4.51
C SER A 199 14.61 10.15 3.79
N LYS A 200 14.78 11.39 3.33
CA LYS A 200 16.01 11.85 2.70
C LYS A 200 17.20 11.82 3.65
N ASP A 201 17.02 12.24 4.88
CA ASP A 201 18.07 12.22 5.90
C ASP A 201 18.54 10.80 6.22
N MET A 202 17.60 9.85 6.34
CA MET A 202 17.94 8.42 6.52
C MET A 202 18.80 7.88 5.37
N VAL A 203 18.49 8.26 4.13
CA VAL A 203 19.26 7.88 2.93
C VAL A 203 20.63 8.57 2.89
N ASP A 204 20.67 9.90 3.09
CA ASP A 204 21.87 10.70 2.91
C ASP A 204 22.91 10.43 4.01
N VAL A 205 22.46 10.22 5.25
CA VAL A 205 23.32 9.98 6.42
C VAL A 205 23.58 8.48 6.64
N GLY A 206 22.75 7.60 6.08
CA GLY A 206 22.93 6.15 6.14
C GLY A 206 22.53 5.55 7.48
N TYR A 207 21.32 5.86 7.96
CA TYR A 207 20.78 5.30 9.20
C TYR A 207 19.31 4.91 9.04
N PHE A 208 18.79 4.10 9.96
CA PHE A 208 17.37 3.77 10.03
C PHE A 208 16.92 3.75 11.49
N ASP A 209 16.49 4.90 11.98
CA ASP A 209 16.04 5.12 13.36
C ASP A 209 15.04 6.28 13.38
N HIS A 210 14.15 6.32 14.38
CA HIS A 210 13.29 7.48 14.64
C HIS A 210 14.13 8.72 14.98
N GLN A 211 15.22 8.56 15.72
CA GLN A 211 16.14 9.63 16.07
C GLN A 211 17.08 9.96 14.91
N SER A 212 16.87 11.12 14.31
CA SER A 212 17.79 11.69 13.32
C SER A 212 19.06 12.22 13.97
N PRO A 213 20.26 11.84 13.49
CA PRO A 213 21.51 12.49 13.87
C PRO A 213 21.54 13.99 13.51
N THR A 214 20.81 14.37 12.45
CA THR A 214 20.76 15.74 11.91
C THR A 214 19.69 16.60 12.60
N TYR A 215 18.48 16.05 12.77
CA TYR A 215 17.28 16.78 13.15
C TYR A 215 16.74 16.43 14.55
N GLY A 216 17.26 15.39 15.20
CA GLY A 216 16.75 14.92 16.48
C GLY A 216 15.53 14.00 16.33
N SER A 217 14.63 14.03 17.31
CA SER A 217 13.41 13.22 17.29
C SER A 217 12.47 13.69 16.16
N PRO A 218 11.50 12.86 15.72
CA PRO A 218 10.48 13.31 14.77
C PRO A 218 9.73 14.56 15.25
N PHE A 219 9.58 14.73 16.57
CA PHE A 219 8.96 15.91 17.19
C PHE A 219 9.84 17.16 17.10
N ASP A 220 11.15 17.02 17.33
CA ASP A 220 12.12 18.10 17.12
C ASP A 220 12.11 18.54 15.66
N MET A 221 12.01 17.58 14.74
CA MET A 221 11.96 17.84 13.31
C MET A 221 10.67 18.57 12.90
N MET A 222 9.51 18.11 13.37
CA MET A 222 8.23 18.83 13.17
C MET A 222 8.30 20.27 13.70
N SER A 223 8.88 20.47 14.89
CA SER A 223 9.06 21.81 15.49
C SER A 223 9.97 22.71 14.65
N GLN A 224 11.13 22.20 14.21
CA GLN A 224 12.08 22.95 13.36
C GLN A 224 11.47 23.40 12.02
N PHE A 225 10.53 22.61 11.49
CA PHE A 225 9.80 22.92 10.26
C PHE A 225 8.52 23.73 10.51
N GLY A 226 8.20 24.08 11.76
CA GLY A 226 7.05 24.91 12.11
C GLY A 226 5.71 24.19 12.05
N VAL A 227 5.68 22.86 12.22
CA VAL A 227 4.43 22.08 12.32
C VAL A 227 3.92 22.11 13.75
N SER A 228 2.71 22.62 13.95
CA SER A 228 2.01 22.62 15.25
C SER A 228 1.04 21.45 15.36
N TYR A 229 0.97 20.83 16.55
CA TYR A 229 0.10 19.70 16.84
C TYR A 229 -0.14 19.55 18.35
N THR A 230 -1.17 18.77 18.72
CA THR A 230 -1.46 18.38 20.11
C THR A 230 -1.18 16.89 20.39
N ALA A 231 -1.04 16.08 19.34
CA ALA A 231 -0.53 14.72 19.39
C ALA A 231 0.20 14.40 18.08
N ALA A 232 1.22 13.55 18.11
CA ALA A 232 1.95 13.15 16.91
C ALA A 232 2.46 11.70 17.01
N GLY A 233 2.74 11.09 15.86
CA GLY A 233 3.33 9.75 15.75
C GLY A 233 4.09 9.58 14.43
N GLU A 234 4.95 8.57 14.36
CA GLU A 234 5.77 8.26 13.18
C GLU A 234 5.83 6.75 12.93
N ASN A 235 5.69 6.36 11.66
CA ASN A 235 6.11 5.08 11.14
C ASN A 235 7.23 5.29 10.11
N ILE A 236 8.25 4.44 10.13
CA ILE A 236 9.34 4.43 9.15
C ILE A 236 9.47 3.04 8.52
N ALA A 237 9.88 2.98 7.26
CA ALA A 237 10.18 1.75 6.54
C ALA A 237 11.22 2.01 5.45
N TYR A 238 11.91 0.96 5.01
CA TYR A 238 12.74 0.97 3.82
C TYR A 238 12.64 -0.37 3.08
N GLY A 239 13.02 -0.41 1.81
CA GLY A 239 13.06 -1.64 1.01
C GLY A 239 11.73 -2.06 0.35
N TYR A 240 10.63 -1.35 0.61
CA TYR A 240 9.32 -1.66 0.02
C TYR A 240 9.09 -0.87 -1.28
N SER A 241 9.19 -1.56 -2.42
CA SER A 241 9.15 -0.92 -3.75
C SER A 241 7.78 -0.34 -4.14
N THR A 242 6.70 -0.75 -3.49
CA THR A 242 5.32 -0.35 -3.81
C THR A 242 4.58 0.23 -2.60
N PRO A 243 3.63 1.17 -2.79
CA PRO A 243 2.76 1.69 -1.73
C PRO A 243 2.00 0.58 -0.95
N GLU A 244 1.50 -0.43 -1.65
CA GLU A 244 0.76 -1.55 -1.08
C GLU A 244 1.65 -2.36 -0.12
N ALA A 245 2.86 -2.71 -0.58
CA ALA A 245 3.80 -3.47 0.24
C ALA A 245 4.22 -2.72 1.51
N VAL A 246 4.46 -1.40 1.45
CA VAL A 246 4.86 -0.64 2.65
C VAL A 246 3.70 -0.50 3.64
N VAL A 247 2.48 -0.24 3.16
CA VAL A 247 1.30 -0.15 4.03
C VAL A 247 1.01 -1.52 4.67
N ASN A 248 1.08 -2.60 3.90
CA ASN A 248 0.96 -3.97 4.44
C ASN A 248 2.06 -4.26 5.47
N GLY A 249 3.30 -3.81 5.23
CA GLY A 249 4.40 -3.92 6.18
C GLY A 249 4.12 -3.23 7.51
N TRP A 250 3.63 -2.00 7.48
CA TRP A 250 3.21 -1.28 8.68
C TRP A 250 2.01 -1.92 9.37
N MET A 251 1.00 -2.34 8.61
CA MET A 251 -0.15 -3.03 9.19
C MET A 251 0.29 -4.33 9.84
N ASN A 252 1.23 -5.10 9.30
CA ASN A 252 1.69 -6.34 9.94
C ASN A 252 2.64 -6.14 11.15
N SER A 253 2.96 -4.89 11.51
CA SER A 253 3.71 -4.55 12.73
C SER A 253 2.76 -3.96 13.79
N PRO A 254 2.62 -4.57 14.98
CA PRO A 254 1.71 -4.06 16.00
C PRO A 254 1.93 -2.59 16.39
N GLY A 255 3.19 -2.16 16.53
CA GLY A 255 3.53 -0.78 16.85
C GLY A 255 3.16 0.21 15.74
N HIS A 256 3.45 -0.13 14.48
CA HIS A 256 3.12 0.72 13.35
C HIS A 256 1.61 0.77 13.06
N ARG A 257 0.93 -0.39 13.16
CA ARG A 257 -0.53 -0.51 13.07
C ARG A 257 -1.22 0.36 14.11
N ALA A 258 -0.72 0.37 15.35
CA ALA A 258 -1.28 1.19 16.41
C ALA A 258 -1.26 2.70 16.07
N ASN A 259 -0.23 3.18 15.37
CA ASN A 259 -0.20 4.56 14.86
C ASN A 259 -1.24 4.80 13.76
N ILE A 260 -1.32 3.90 12.76
CA ILE A 260 -2.30 3.99 11.65
C ILE A 260 -3.74 4.03 12.18
N LEU A 261 -4.04 3.20 13.17
CA LEU A 261 -5.39 3.07 13.76
C LEU A 261 -5.61 3.95 14.99
N ASN A 262 -4.72 4.91 15.26
CA ASN A 262 -4.93 5.81 16.39
C ASN A 262 -6.03 6.83 16.07
N GLU A 263 -7.08 6.84 16.89
CA GLU A 263 -8.25 7.71 16.72
C GLU A 263 -7.93 9.19 16.95
N LYS A 264 -6.84 9.49 17.67
CA LYS A 264 -6.46 10.87 18.00
C LYS A 264 -6.00 11.64 16.77
N PHE A 265 -5.44 10.96 15.77
CA PHE A 265 -4.87 11.62 14.60
C PHE A 265 -5.93 12.07 13.61
N THR A 266 -5.73 13.26 13.06
CA THR A 266 -6.65 13.88 12.09
C THR A 266 -5.96 14.17 10.76
N HIS A 267 -4.63 14.25 10.75
CA HIS A 267 -3.84 14.53 9.56
C HIS A 267 -2.66 13.57 9.43
N ILE A 268 -2.20 13.43 8.20
CA ILE A 268 -1.09 12.57 7.79
C ILE A 268 -0.18 13.31 6.82
N GLY A 269 1.13 13.08 6.94
CA GLY A 269 2.11 13.42 5.94
C GLY A 269 2.94 12.20 5.59
N VAL A 270 3.19 11.98 4.31
CA VAL A 270 4.02 10.86 3.84
C VAL A 270 5.15 11.42 3.01
N GLY A 271 6.36 10.93 3.29
CA GLY A 271 7.56 11.20 2.54
C GLY A 271 8.14 9.91 1.98
N HIS A 272 8.56 9.93 0.72
CA HIS A 272 9.23 8.79 0.08
C HIS A 272 10.47 9.23 -0.70
N VAL A 273 11.56 8.47 -0.53
CA VAL A 273 12.78 8.59 -1.32
C VAL A 273 13.04 7.25 -2.01
N SER A 274 13.06 7.26 -3.34
CA SER A 274 13.16 6.05 -4.16
C SER A 274 14.47 5.29 -3.98
N GLN A 275 15.57 5.99 -3.67
CA GLN A 275 16.84 5.35 -3.34
C GLN A 275 16.68 4.56 -2.03
N GLY A 276 16.75 3.23 -2.12
CA GLY A 276 16.51 2.33 -0.98
C GLY A 276 15.05 2.22 -0.55
N HIS A 277 14.11 2.83 -1.28
CA HIS A 277 12.67 2.85 -0.97
C HIS A 277 12.37 3.25 0.47
N TYR A 278 13.01 4.31 0.97
CA TYR A 278 12.72 4.84 2.30
C TYR A 278 11.37 5.55 2.28
N ALA A 279 10.54 5.24 3.26
CA ALA A 279 9.25 5.84 3.45
C ALA A 279 9.06 6.23 4.93
N THR A 280 8.53 7.43 5.13
CA THR A 280 8.15 7.96 6.44
C THR A 280 6.69 8.36 6.39
N GLN A 281 5.92 7.91 7.37
CA GLN A 281 4.54 8.30 7.59
C GLN A 281 4.45 8.99 8.95
N MET A 282 4.11 10.27 8.94
CA MET A 282 3.92 11.06 10.14
C MET A 282 2.44 11.37 10.32
N PHE A 283 1.99 11.33 11.57
CA PHE A 283 0.61 11.61 11.95
C PHE A 283 0.57 12.76 12.93
N ILE A 284 -0.46 13.61 12.82
CA ILE A 284 -0.71 14.65 13.81
C ILE A 284 -2.19 14.79 14.14
N LYS A 285 -2.45 15.34 15.33
CA LYS A 285 -3.70 15.99 15.70
C LYS A 285 -3.49 17.50 15.67
N LYS A 286 -4.21 18.20 14.80
CA LYS A 286 -4.34 19.66 14.86
C LYS A 286 -5.26 20.09 15.99
#